data_AF-A0A0J1HSD8-F1
#
_entry.id   AF-A0A0J1HSD8-F1
#
_cell.length_a   1.000
_cell.length_b   1.000
_cell.length_c   1.000
_cell.angle_alpha   90.00
_cell.angle_beta   90.00
_cell.angle_gamma   90.00
#
_symmetry.space_group_name_H-M   'P 1'
#
loop_
_entity.id
_entity.type
_entity.pdbx_description
1 polymer ?
#
loop_
_entity_poly.entity_id
_entity_poly.type
_entity_poly.pdbx_seq_one_letter_code
_entity_poly.pdbx_strand_id
1 'polypeptide(L)'
;MKNSLQIIAEASYSLNFLVYVQNIFLNQNKNKDNWKFPYLLTTCEFRKDFLLQYRGLWTKITKSISENRDIDQDIFYNEKHLFYHELCDVTVDNLTAFNQIYDSFFTWWTSLAGGFSIERAMGETIEHIYHDVSTKLLEEKIIPKKPLHINFIYDNSIIEDLTAFSYLAVLSINDCILHYKEAVARIKICVD
;
A
#
# COMPACT_ATOMS: atom_id res chain seq x y z
N MET A 1 -25.17 -8.11 21.30
CA MET A 1 -24.05 -7.14 21.45
C MET A 1 -24.26 -6.04 20.43
N LYS A 2 -23.95 -4.77 20.72
CA LYS A 2 -24.02 -3.70 19.72
C LYS A 2 -22.70 -3.65 18.95
N ASN A 3 -22.76 -3.36 17.65
CA ASN A 3 -21.58 -3.14 16.84
C ASN A 3 -20.84 -1.88 17.35
N SER A 4 -19.55 -2.03 17.67
CA SER A 4 -18.65 -0.93 18.07
C SER A 4 -17.47 -0.76 17.12
N LEU A 5 -17.48 -1.45 15.98
CA LEU A 5 -16.43 -1.34 14.96
C LEU A 5 -16.40 0.09 14.41
N GLN A 6 -15.20 0.65 14.35
CA GLN A 6 -14.88 1.89 13.65
C GLN A 6 -13.82 1.55 12.61
N ILE A 7 -14.04 1.97 11.37
CA ILE A 7 -13.08 1.80 10.27
C ILE A 7 -12.64 3.17 9.79
N ILE A 8 -11.34 3.33 9.61
CA ILE A 8 -10.72 4.45 8.90
C ILE A 8 -10.07 3.84 7.66
N ALA A 9 -10.44 4.32 6.48
CA ALA A 9 -9.95 3.77 5.22
C ALA A 9 -9.45 4.89 4.31
N GLU A 10 -8.23 4.75 3.83
CA GLU A 10 -7.55 5.76 3.02
C GLU A 10 -6.58 5.10 2.04
N ALA A 11 -6.26 5.77 0.94
CA ALA A 11 -5.22 5.29 0.04
C ALA A 11 -3.85 5.76 0.55
N SER A 12 -2.91 4.84 0.78
CA SER A 12 -1.64 5.19 1.43
C SER A 12 -0.63 5.82 0.46
N TYR A 13 -0.07 6.97 0.81
CA TYR A 13 0.92 7.66 -0.03
C TYR A 13 2.19 6.82 -0.18
N SER A 14 2.82 6.45 0.94
CA SER A 14 4.11 5.77 0.95
C SER A 14 4.00 4.35 0.41
N LEU A 15 2.93 3.62 0.76
CA LEU A 15 2.76 2.24 0.28
C LEU A 15 2.43 2.23 -1.22
N ASN A 16 1.61 3.15 -1.72
CA ASN A 16 1.38 3.24 -3.18
C ASN A 16 2.64 3.67 -3.93
N PHE A 17 3.49 4.52 -3.34
CA PHE A 17 4.78 4.84 -3.95
C PHE A 17 5.70 3.62 -4.01
N LEU A 18 5.76 2.79 -2.96
CA LEU A 18 6.46 1.51 -3.00
C LEU A 18 5.91 0.59 -4.11
N VAL A 19 4.58 0.47 -4.23
CA VAL A 19 3.93 -0.29 -5.31
C VAL A 19 4.32 0.26 -6.69
N TYR A 20 4.41 1.58 -6.84
CA TYR A 20 4.89 2.25 -8.05
C TYR A 20 6.32 1.87 -8.40
N VAL A 21 7.23 1.91 -7.42
CA VAL A 21 8.64 1.57 -7.61
C VAL A 21 8.84 0.08 -7.91
N GLN A 22 8.16 -0.84 -7.20
CA GLN A 22 8.26 -2.28 -7.52
C GLN A 22 7.78 -2.57 -8.94
N ASN A 23 6.77 -1.85 -9.44
CA ASN A 23 6.21 -2.13 -10.75
C ASN A 23 7.19 -1.74 -11.85
N ILE A 24 7.92 -0.63 -11.67
CA ILE A 24 9.05 -0.25 -12.53
C ILE A 24 10.14 -1.33 -12.49
N PHE A 25 10.54 -1.78 -11.29
CA PHE A 25 11.54 -2.85 -11.14
C PHE A 25 11.11 -4.15 -11.83
N LEU A 26 9.86 -4.56 -11.69
CA LEU A 26 9.33 -5.78 -12.30
C LEU A 26 9.26 -5.68 -13.82
N ASN A 27 8.93 -4.51 -14.35
CA ASN A 27 8.83 -4.28 -15.78
C ASN A 27 10.19 -4.40 -16.49
N GLN A 28 11.31 -4.16 -15.80
CA GLN A 28 12.66 -4.34 -16.36
C GLN A 28 12.95 -5.79 -16.77
N ASN A 29 12.25 -6.77 -16.16
CA ASN A 29 12.51 -8.19 -16.33
C ASN A 29 11.34 -8.95 -16.97
N LYS A 30 10.30 -8.25 -17.44
CA LYS A 30 9.07 -8.87 -17.96
C LYS A 30 8.79 -8.53 -19.42
N ASN A 31 8.13 -9.46 -20.09
CA ASN A 31 7.53 -9.25 -21.41
C ASN A 31 6.42 -8.20 -21.34
N LYS A 32 6.22 -7.46 -22.44
CA LYS A 32 5.24 -6.36 -22.55
C LYS A 32 3.82 -6.73 -22.12
N ASP A 33 3.39 -7.95 -22.40
CA ASP A 33 2.05 -8.43 -22.06
C ASP A 33 1.81 -8.53 -20.54
N ASN A 34 2.88 -8.51 -19.74
CA ASN A 34 2.85 -8.60 -18.28
C ASN A 34 3.35 -7.32 -17.60
N TRP A 35 3.47 -6.22 -18.34
CA TRP A 35 3.84 -4.94 -17.76
C TRP A 35 2.75 -4.41 -16.85
N LYS A 36 3.19 -3.89 -15.72
CA LYS A 36 2.33 -3.22 -14.74
C LYS A 36 2.42 -1.72 -14.92
N PHE A 37 1.37 -0.99 -14.56
CA PHE A 37 1.48 0.46 -14.43
C PHE A 37 2.36 0.80 -13.21
N PRO A 38 3.27 1.78 -13.29
CA PRO A 38 3.64 2.55 -14.47
C PRO A 38 4.66 1.82 -15.35
N TYR A 39 4.63 2.13 -16.64
CA TYR A 39 5.77 1.87 -17.51
C TYR A 39 6.52 3.18 -17.75
N LEU A 40 7.81 3.22 -17.43
CA LEU A 40 8.68 4.36 -17.66
C LEU A 40 9.88 3.93 -18.50
N LEU A 41 10.26 4.79 -19.46
CA LEU A 41 11.48 4.63 -20.27
C LEU A 41 12.73 4.91 -19.44
N THR A 42 12.69 5.94 -18.59
CA THR A 42 13.74 6.17 -17.59
C THR A 42 13.52 5.24 -16.41
N THR A 43 14.54 4.46 -16.08
CA THR A 43 14.55 3.64 -14.86
C THR A 43 15.81 3.91 -14.08
N CYS A 44 15.70 3.99 -12.76
CA CYS A 44 16.87 3.96 -11.89
C CYS A 44 17.55 2.58 -11.91
N GLU A 45 18.85 2.58 -11.65
CA GLU A 45 19.59 1.36 -11.32
C GLU A 45 19.20 0.93 -9.91
N PHE A 46 18.37 -0.11 -9.83
CA PHE A 46 17.96 -0.68 -8.56
C PHE A 46 19.09 -1.51 -7.96
N ARG A 47 19.15 -1.54 -6.62
CA ARG A 47 20.14 -2.35 -5.92
C ARG A 47 20.00 -3.82 -6.28
N LYS A 48 21.11 -4.55 -6.28
CA LYS A 48 21.11 -6.01 -6.52
C LYS A 48 20.30 -6.79 -5.48
N ASP A 49 20.23 -6.27 -4.25
CA ASP A 49 19.44 -6.81 -3.14
C ASP A 49 18.05 -6.16 -3.02
N PHE A 50 17.51 -5.58 -4.10
CA PHE A 50 16.24 -4.82 -4.10
C PHE A 50 15.10 -5.51 -3.34
N LEU A 51 14.83 -6.80 -3.59
CA LEU A 51 13.71 -7.50 -2.94
C LEU A 51 13.86 -7.57 -1.41
N LEU A 52 15.09 -7.69 -0.91
CA LEU A 52 15.40 -7.71 0.51
C LEU A 52 15.16 -6.31 1.12
N GLN A 53 15.70 -5.28 0.48
CA GLN A 53 15.54 -3.90 0.94
C GLN A 53 14.09 -3.42 0.85
N TYR A 54 13.41 -3.76 -0.24
CA TYR A 54 11.99 -3.48 -0.44
C TYR A 54 11.14 -4.09 0.68
N ARG A 55 11.36 -5.37 1.03
CA ARG A 55 10.66 -6.02 2.13
C ARG A 55 10.93 -5.33 3.47
N GLY A 56 12.19 -4.97 3.73
CA GLY A 56 12.60 -4.25 4.94
C GLY A 56 11.90 -2.90 5.05
N LEU A 57 11.96 -2.10 3.98
CA LEU A 57 11.35 -0.78 3.90
C LEU A 57 9.83 -0.83 4.00
N TRP A 58 9.19 -1.77 3.28
CA TRP A 58 7.75 -2.01 3.36
C TRP A 58 7.31 -2.31 4.80
N THR A 59 8.02 -3.22 5.47
CA THR A 59 7.73 -3.60 6.86
C THR A 59 7.91 -2.42 7.81
N LYS A 60 9.00 -1.65 7.64
CA LYS A 60 9.28 -0.45 8.43
C LYS A 60 8.15 0.58 8.29
N ILE A 61 7.79 0.94 7.07
CA ILE A 61 6.75 1.95 6.79
C ILE A 61 5.39 1.46 7.29
N THR A 62 5.01 0.22 6.99
CA THR A 62 3.71 -0.34 7.44
C THR A 62 3.62 -0.34 8.97
N LYS A 63 4.72 -0.69 9.67
CA LYS A 63 4.79 -0.62 11.13
C LYS A 63 4.59 0.81 11.62
N SER A 64 5.32 1.78 11.08
CA SER A 64 5.18 3.19 11.46
C SER A 64 3.75 3.70 11.27
N ILE A 65 3.11 3.34 10.15
CA ILE A 65 1.71 3.72 9.89
C ILE A 65 0.75 3.06 10.89
N SER A 66 1.01 1.81 11.28
CA SER A 66 0.18 1.10 12.29
C SER A 66 0.25 1.74 13.69
N GLU A 67 1.35 2.44 13.99
CA GLU A 67 1.59 3.14 15.25
C GLU A 67 1.07 4.58 15.20
N ASN A 68 1.23 5.26 14.07
CA ASN A 68 0.75 6.61 13.83
C ASN A 68 0.33 6.78 12.36
N ARG A 69 -0.98 6.90 12.08
CA ARG A 69 -1.48 7.04 10.70
C ARG A 69 -1.01 8.30 9.99
N ASP A 70 -0.86 9.40 10.73
CA ASP A 70 -0.55 10.70 10.13
C ASP A 70 0.88 10.75 9.57
N ILE A 71 1.72 9.76 9.95
CA ILE A 71 3.10 9.64 9.48
C ILE A 71 3.21 9.27 7.99
N ASP A 72 2.16 8.70 7.37
CA ASP A 72 2.26 8.20 5.99
C ASP A 72 2.60 9.32 4.99
N GLN A 73 1.91 10.46 5.11
CA GLN A 73 2.19 11.63 4.28
C GLN A 73 3.55 12.23 4.60
N ASP A 74 3.92 12.29 5.89
CA ASP A 74 5.21 12.83 6.31
C ASP A 74 6.37 12.00 5.76
N ILE A 75 6.29 10.67 5.77
CA ILE A 75 7.29 9.79 5.16
C ILE A 75 7.41 10.10 3.68
N PHE A 76 6.29 10.19 2.96
CA PHE A 76 6.31 10.42 1.52
C PHE A 76 6.90 11.79 1.13
N TYR A 77 6.53 12.86 1.83
CA TYR A 77 6.95 14.23 1.50
C TYR A 77 8.34 14.58 2.05
N ASN A 78 8.63 14.19 3.28
CA ASN A 78 9.82 14.64 4.01
C ASN A 78 10.96 13.61 3.98
N GLU A 79 10.65 12.32 3.77
CA GLU A 79 11.64 11.23 3.76
C GLU A 79 11.92 10.67 2.36
N LYS A 80 11.80 11.47 1.29
CA LYS A 80 12.11 11.03 -0.08
C LYS A 80 13.46 10.29 -0.20
N HIS A 81 14.47 10.76 0.52
CA HIS A 81 15.82 10.18 0.52
C HIS A 81 15.85 8.74 1.05
N LEU A 82 14.93 8.36 1.95
CA LEU A 82 14.80 7.01 2.49
C LEU A 82 14.56 6.02 1.35
N PHE A 83 13.56 6.28 0.50
CA PHE A 83 13.23 5.41 -0.63
C PHE A 83 14.39 5.28 -1.61
N TYR A 84 15.08 6.39 -1.90
CA TYR A 84 16.23 6.39 -2.80
C TYR A 84 17.37 5.51 -2.26
N HIS A 85 17.80 5.75 -1.02
CA HIS A 85 18.94 5.05 -0.43
C HIS A 85 18.68 3.55 -0.22
N GLU A 86 17.45 3.18 0.12
CA GLU A 86 17.08 1.79 0.37
C GLU A 86 16.87 1.00 -0.94
N LEU A 87 16.40 1.63 -2.01
CA LEU A 87 15.98 0.89 -3.22
C LEU A 87 16.94 1.02 -4.41
N CYS A 88 17.73 2.10 -4.47
CA CYS A 88 18.56 2.44 -5.63
C CYS A 88 20.06 2.40 -5.30
N ASP A 89 20.90 2.15 -6.31
CA ASP A 89 22.35 2.31 -6.19
C ASP A 89 22.72 3.80 -6.07
N VAL A 90 23.51 4.18 -5.06
CA VAL A 90 23.71 5.58 -4.69
C VAL A 90 24.73 6.26 -5.62
N THR A 91 24.25 6.91 -6.69
CA THR A 91 25.06 7.73 -7.61
C THR A 91 24.33 9.03 -7.99
N VAL A 92 25.02 10.01 -8.59
CA VAL A 92 24.40 11.29 -8.99
C VAL A 92 23.39 11.10 -10.13
N ASP A 93 23.75 10.31 -11.14
CA ASP A 93 22.88 10.02 -12.28
C ASP A 93 21.62 9.28 -11.83
N ASN A 94 21.77 8.33 -10.90
CA ASN A 94 20.64 7.55 -10.39
C ASN A 94 19.69 8.36 -9.51
N LEU A 95 20.19 9.38 -8.80
CA LEU A 95 19.35 10.33 -8.07
C LEU A 95 18.45 11.13 -9.03
N THR A 96 18.97 11.50 -10.21
CA THR A 96 18.19 12.20 -11.23
C THR A 96 17.07 11.31 -11.77
N ALA A 97 17.37 10.05 -12.10
CA ALA A 97 16.36 9.08 -12.52
C ALA A 97 15.30 8.82 -11.43
N PHE A 98 15.72 8.67 -10.17
CA PHE A 98 14.82 8.50 -9.04
C PHE A 98 13.89 9.71 -8.84
N ASN A 99 14.42 10.94 -8.97
CA ASN A 99 13.59 12.14 -8.88
C ASN A 99 12.51 12.17 -9.98
N GLN A 100 12.82 11.74 -11.20
CA GLN A 100 11.82 11.63 -12.27
C GLN A 100 10.73 10.59 -11.93
N ILE A 101 11.10 9.47 -11.31
CA ILE A 101 10.12 8.47 -10.83
C ILE A 101 9.22 9.06 -9.75
N TYR A 102 9.81 9.76 -8.77
CA TYR A 102 9.08 10.42 -7.69
C TYR A 102 8.11 11.49 -8.23
N ASP A 103 8.57 12.38 -9.11
CA ASP A 103 7.75 13.44 -9.70
C ASP A 103 6.62 12.88 -10.58
N SER A 104 6.91 11.79 -11.30
CA SER A 104 5.93 11.05 -12.09
C SER A 104 4.84 10.44 -11.21
N PHE A 105 5.22 9.77 -10.12
CA PHE A 105 4.25 9.26 -9.14
C PHE A 105 3.45 10.41 -8.53
N PHE A 106 4.11 11.47 -8.05
CA PHE A 106 3.45 12.60 -7.40
C PHE A 106 2.40 13.24 -8.31
N THR A 107 2.74 13.46 -9.58
CA THR A 107 1.83 14.03 -10.57
C THR A 107 0.64 13.11 -10.84
N TRP A 108 0.86 11.81 -10.97
CA TRP A 108 -0.22 10.84 -11.12
C TRP A 108 -1.09 10.77 -9.86
N TRP A 109 -0.47 10.64 -8.69
CA TRP A 109 -1.13 10.46 -7.40
C TRP A 109 -2.05 11.62 -7.03
N THR A 110 -1.58 12.86 -7.25
CA THR A 110 -2.36 14.08 -6.99
C THR A 110 -3.42 14.40 -8.05
N SER A 111 -3.43 13.65 -9.16
CA SER A 111 -4.46 13.79 -10.19
C SER A 111 -5.72 12.98 -9.86
N LEU A 112 -6.81 13.26 -10.60
CA LEU A 112 -8.03 12.44 -10.50
C LEU A 112 -7.80 10.96 -10.87
N ALA A 113 -6.79 10.65 -11.69
CA ALA A 113 -6.50 9.30 -12.15
C ALA A 113 -5.66 8.46 -11.17
N GLY A 114 -5.10 9.09 -10.13
CA GLY A 114 -4.28 8.44 -9.12
C GLY A 114 -5.04 8.19 -7.82
N GLY A 115 -4.60 8.83 -6.74
CA GLY A 115 -5.12 8.62 -5.38
C GLY A 115 -6.64 8.76 -5.31
N PHE A 116 -7.18 9.79 -5.95
CA PHE A 116 -8.63 10.02 -6.00
C PHE A 116 -9.41 8.84 -6.61
N SER A 117 -8.92 8.26 -7.72
CA SER A 117 -9.59 7.13 -8.37
C SER A 117 -9.59 5.89 -7.49
N ILE A 118 -8.50 5.66 -6.73
CA ILE A 118 -8.40 4.53 -5.79
C ILE A 118 -9.45 4.69 -4.69
N GLU A 119 -9.48 5.85 -4.02
CA GLU A 119 -10.44 6.13 -2.96
C GLU A 119 -11.89 6.05 -3.47
N ARG A 120 -12.15 6.62 -4.65
CA ARG A 120 -13.49 6.60 -5.26
C ARG A 120 -13.94 5.18 -5.62
N ALA A 121 -13.03 4.33 -6.10
CA ALA A 121 -13.31 2.94 -6.41
C ALA A 121 -13.63 2.10 -5.16
N MET A 122 -13.05 2.46 -4.01
CA MET A 122 -13.26 1.75 -2.74
C MET A 122 -14.48 2.21 -1.94
N GLY A 123 -15.16 3.29 -2.36
CA GLY A 123 -16.26 3.90 -1.60
C GLY A 123 -17.45 2.98 -1.30
N GLU A 124 -17.90 2.15 -2.26
CA GLU A 124 -18.97 1.16 -1.98
C GLU A 124 -18.41 -0.09 -1.30
N THR A 125 -17.21 -0.51 -1.71
CA THR A 125 -16.51 -1.67 -1.15
C THR A 125 -16.30 -1.53 0.35
N ILE A 126 -15.97 -0.33 0.85
CA ILE A 126 -15.71 -0.12 2.28
C ILE A 126 -16.97 -0.28 3.13
N GLU A 127 -18.15 0.06 2.60
CA GLU A 127 -19.42 -0.15 3.30
C GLU A 127 -19.74 -1.65 3.42
N HIS A 128 -19.50 -2.42 2.35
CA HIS A 128 -19.64 -3.87 2.38
C HIS A 128 -18.64 -4.53 3.34
N ILE A 129 -17.37 -4.12 3.28
CA ILE A 129 -16.33 -4.59 4.22
C ILE A 129 -16.77 -4.32 5.66
N TYR A 130 -17.26 -3.13 5.96
CA TYR A 130 -17.75 -2.77 7.29
C TYR A 130 -18.87 -3.72 7.73
N HIS A 131 -19.87 -3.94 6.89
CA HIS A 131 -21.00 -4.80 7.19
C HIS A 131 -20.54 -6.24 7.49
N ASP A 132 -19.71 -6.82 6.62
CA ASP A 132 -19.30 -8.22 6.74
C ASP A 132 -18.34 -8.46 7.89
N VAL A 133 -17.38 -7.55 8.11
CA VAL A 133 -16.47 -7.64 9.26
C VAL A 133 -17.25 -7.46 10.56
N SER A 134 -18.15 -6.48 10.63
CA SER A 134 -18.95 -6.25 11.84
C SER A 134 -19.85 -7.45 12.20
N THR A 135 -20.45 -8.09 11.19
CA THR A 135 -21.26 -9.30 11.37
C THR A 135 -20.44 -10.42 11.98
N LYS A 136 -19.25 -10.70 11.41
CA LYS A 136 -18.34 -11.74 11.94
C LYS A 136 -17.88 -11.46 13.37
N LEU A 137 -17.51 -10.22 13.67
CA LEU A 137 -17.09 -9.84 15.03
C LEU A 137 -18.24 -10.01 16.05
N LEU A 138 -19.49 -9.70 15.65
CA LEU A 138 -20.66 -9.90 16.50
C LEU A 138 -20.95 -11.39 16.76
N GLU A 139 -20.84 -12.24 15.73
CA GLU A 139 -21.00 -13.69 15.84
C GLU A 139 -19.96 -14.31 16.78
N GLU A 140 -18.70 -13.88 16.66
CA GLU A 140 -17.59 -14.36 17.47
C GLU A 140 -17.47 -13.65 18.84
N LYS A 141 -18.35 -12.68 19.12
CA LYS A 141 -18.37 -11.86 20.35
C LYS A 141 -17.06 -11.11 20.60
N ILE A 142 -16.40 -10.67 19.53
CA ILE A 142 -15.16 -9.89 19.58
C ILE A 142 -15.51 -8.41 19.67
N ILE A 143 -14.88 -7.71 20.61
CA ILE A 143 -15.09 -6.28 20.84
C ILE A 143 -13.84 -5.53 20.38
N PRO A 144 -13.92 -4.74 19.29
CA PRO A 144 -12.82 -3.88 18.86
C PRO A 144 -12.36 -2.94 19.97
N LYS A 145 -11.04 -2.85 20.18
CA LYS A 145 -10.42 -2.01 21.22
C LYS A 145 -10.01 -0.63 20.71
N LYS A 146 -9.80 -0.47 19.41
CA LYS A 146 -9.43 0.77 18.73
C LYS A 146 -9.99 0.78 17.29
N PRO A 147 -9.96 1.93 16.58
CA PRO A 147 -10.31 1.97 15.16
C PRO A 147 -9.42 1.02 14.35
N LEU A 148 -10.02 0.32 13.39
CA LEU A 148 -9.33 -0.49 12.40
C LEU A 148 -8.97 0.41 11.21
N HIS A 149 -7.69 0.42 10.84
CA HIS A 149 -7.21 1.19 9.69
C HIS A 149 -7.07 0.27 8.47
N ILE A 150 -7.55 0.73 7.33
CA ILE A 150 -7.43 0.03 6.04
C ILE A 150 -6.72 0.95 5.06
N ASN A 151 -5.51 0.56 4.67
CA ASN A 151 -4.74 1.26 3.66
C ASN A 151 -4.92 0.58 2.31
N PHE A 152 -5.45 1.31 1.34
CA PHE A 152 -5.60 0.82 -0.02
C PHE A 152 -4.35 1.04 -0.85
N ILE A 153 -3.99 0.03 -1.65
CA ILE A 153 -2.95 0.10 -2.68
C ILE A 153 -3.52 -0.22 -4.07
N TYR A 154 -3.03 0.45 -5.11
CA TYR A 154 -3.62 0.34 -6.44
C TYR A 154 -3.34 -0.99 -7.14
N ASP A 155 -2.27 -1.68 -6.76
CA ASP A 155 -1.86 -2.97 -7.32
C ASP A 155 -1.23 -3.83 -6.21
N ASN A 156 -1.14 -5.14 -6.46
CA ASN A 156 -0.63 -6.11 -5.50
C ASN A 156 0.85 -5.83 -5.18
N SER A 157 1.17 -5.79 -3.88
CA SER A 157 2.55 -5.84 -3.41
C SER A 157 3.16 -7.20 -3.75
N ILE A 158 4.46 -7.22 -4.08
CA ILE A 158 5.22 -8.46 -4.24
C ILE A 158 5.45 -9.20 -2.92
N ILE A 159 5.10 -8.58 -1.78
CA ILE A 159 5.16 -9.21 -0.47
C ILE A 159 3.87 -10.00 -0.23
N GLU A 160 3.93 -11.32 -0.40
CA GLU A 160 2.78 -12.23 -0.27
C GLU A 160 2.41 -12.51 1.19
N ASP A 161 3.35 -12.43 2.13
CA ASP A 161 3.16 -12.69 3.56
C ASP A 161 3.38 -11.42 4.39
N LEU A 162 2.40 -10.53 4.39
CA LEU A 162 2.43 -9.42 5.32
C LEU A 162 2.05 -9.90 6.71
N THR A 163 2.99 -9.73 7.65
CA THR A 163 2.72 -9.79 9.08
C THR A 163 1.47 -8.99 9.36
N ALA A 164 0.45 -9.62 9.96
CA ALA A 164 -0.74 -8.91 10.39
C ALA A 164 -0.32 -7.83 11.39
N PHE A 165 -0.60 -6.57 11.07
CA PHE A 165 -0.40 -5.47 12.00
C PHE A 165 -1.70 -5.26 12.79
N SER A 166 -1.59 -5.16 14.10
CA SER A 166 -2.74 -5.03 14.98
C SER A 166 -3.52 -3.75 14.66
N TYR A 167 -4.76 -3.92 14.19
CA TYR A 167 -5.68 -2.90 13.69
C TYR A 167 -5.19 -2.13 12.45
N LEU A 168 -4.33 -2.73 11.63
CA LEU A 168 -4.00 -2.22 10.30
C LEU A 168 -4.07 -3.35 9.27
N ALA A 169 -4.88 -3.13 8.23
CA ALA A 169 -4.91 -3.96 7.03
C ALA A 169 -4.40 -3.17 5.84
N VAL A 170 -3.61 -3.81 4.98
CA VAL A 170 -3.21 -3.27 3.66
C VAL A 170 -3.85 -4.13 2.59
N LEU A 171 -4.67 -3.54 1.74
CA LEU A 171 -5.46 -4.24 0.73
C LEU A 171 -5.25 -3.62 -0.64
N SER A 172 -5.01 -4.45 -1.65
CA SER A 172 -5.01 -3.97 -3.03
C SER A 172 -6.44 -3.83 -3.58
N ILE A 173 -6.59 -3.07 -4.67
CA ILE A 173 -7.84 -3.04 -5.44
C ILE A 173 -8.24 -4.47 -5.87
N ASN A 174 -7.28 -5.29 -6.28
CA ASN A 174 -7.54 -6.69 -6.65
C ASN A 174 -8.03 -7.53 -5.47
N ASP A 175 -7.46 -7.33 -4.27
CA ASP A 175 -7.93 -8.00 -3.05
C ASP A 175 -9.41 -7.68 -2.83
N CYS A 176 -9.78 -6.40 -2.96
CA CYS A 176 -11.14 -5.94 -2.73
C CYS A 176 -12.15 -6.40 -3.80
N ILE A 177 -11.74 -6.51 -5.07
CA ILE A 177 -12.65 -6.80 -6.19
C ILE A 177 -12.70 -8.30 -6.51
N LEU A 178 -11.54 -8.96 -6.59
CA LEU A 178 -11.42 -10.34 -7.06
C LEU A 178 -11.35 -11.35 -5.91
N HIS A 179 -10.85 -10.94 -4.75
CA HIS A 179 -10.61 -11.79 -3.59
C HIS A 179 -11.30 -11.27 -2.33
N TYR A 180 -12.53 -10.76 -2.52
CA TYR A 180 -13.26 -10.04 -1.48
C TYR A 180 -13.44 -10.85 -0.19
N LYS A 181 -13.72 -12.16 -0.29
CA LYS A 181 -13.94 -13.02 0.88
C LYS A 181 -12.65 -13.18 1.70
N GLU A 182 -11.53 -13.32 1.01
CA GLU A 182 -10.19 -13.39 1.58
C GLU A 182 -9.80 -12.06 2.21
N ALA A 183 -10.12 -10.92 1.57
CA ALA A 183 -9.93 -9.59 2.14
C ALA A 183 -10.69 -9.43 3.47
N VAL A 184 -11.99 -9.77 3.51
CA VAL A 184 -12.77 -9.72 4.77
C VAL A 184 -12.16 -10.61 5.85
N ALA A 185 -11.68 -11.81 5.50
CA ALA A 185 -11.03 -12.69 6.46
C ALA A 185 -9.71 -12.11 7.01
N ARG A 186 -8.87 -11.53 6.14
CA ARG A 186 -7.63 -10.84 6.53
C ARG A 186 -7.89 -9.66 7.46
N ILE A 187 -8.89 -8.85 7.15
CA ILE A 187 -9.27 -7.69 7.96
C ILE A 187 -9.72 -8.12 9.36
N LYS A 188 -10.50 -9.21 9.46
CA LYS A 188 -10.94 -9.75 10.76
C LYS A 188 -9.75 -10.09 11.65
N ILE A 189 -8.75 -10.79 11.10
CA ILE A 189 -7.53 -11.19 11.83
C ILE A 189 -6.79 -9.96 12.41
N CYS A 190 -6.88 -8.79 11.77
CA CYS A 190 -6.27 -7.56 12.30
C CYS A 190 -6.96 -7.01 13.56
N VAL A 191 -8.21 -7.38 13.83
CA VAL A 191 -9.02 -6.89 14.96
C VAL A 191 -8.87 -7.78 16.21
N ASP A 192 -8.50 -9.05 16.00
CA ASP A 192 -8.28 -10.09 17.00
C ASP A 192 -6.96 -9.88 17.79
#